data_AF-A0A7V6PS87-F1
#
_entry.id   AF-A0A7V6PS87-F1
#
_cell.length_a   1.000
_cell.length_b   1.000
_cell.length_c   1.000
_cell.angle_alpha   90.00
_cell.angle_beta   90.00
_cell.angle_gamma   90.00
#
_symmetry.space_group_name_H-M   'P 1'
#
loop_
_entity.id
_entity.type
_entity.pdbx_description
1 polymer ?
#
loop_
_entity_poly.entity_id
_entity_poly.type
_entity_poly.pdbx_seq_one_letter_code
_entity_poly.pdbx_strand_id
1 'polypeptide(L)'
;MFAIWIIFLVVILIFWLVGRNKRKNQKKCPFCGRMIPKDADNCPYCGKGLSEVCQYCKMPVEPNWGICPYCGKKIDRHRLV
;
A
#
# COMPACT_ATOMS: atom_id res chain seq x y z
N MET A 1 -32.28 22.22 23.68
CA MET A 1 -31.66 23.18 22.73
C MET A 1 -30.17 22.92 22.51
N PHE A 2 -29.33 22.79 23.55
CA PHE A 2 -27.89 22.48 23.42
C PHE A 2 -27.56 21.05 22.97
N ALA A 3 -28.38 20.05 23.33
CA ALA A 3 -28.16 18.66 22.94
C ALA A 3 -28.19 18.44 21.41
N ILE A 4 -29.00 19.23 20.69
CA ILE A 4 -29.09 19.17 19.22
C ILE A 4 -27.79 19.66 18.61
N TRP A 5 -27.23 20.76 19.13
CA TRP A 5 -25.93 21.28 18.73
C TRP A 5 -24.80 20.28 18.98
N ILE A 6 -24.80 19.59 20.12
CA ILE A 6 -23.81 18.55 20.44
C ILE A 6 -23.91 17.40 19.44
N ILE A 7 -25.13 16.95 19.11
CA ILE A 7 -25.35 15.88 18.12
C ILE A 7 -24.84 16.32 16.73
N PHE A 8 -25.13 17.55 16.31
CA PHE A 8 -24.61 18.10 15.05
C PHE A 8 -23.09 18.15 15.02
N LEU A 9 -22.44 18.61 16.10
CA LEU A 9 -20.98 18.64 16.20
C LEU A 9 -20.36 17.24 16.14
N VAL A 10 -20.98 16.25 16.79
CA VAL A 10 -20.52 14.86 16.77
C VAL A 10 -20.69 14.25 15.37
N VAL A 11 -21.80 14.52 14.67
CA VAL A 11 -22.03 14.04 13.30
C VAL A 11 -21.01 14.66 12.33
N ILE A 12 -20.73 15.95 12.44
CA ILE A 12 -19.71 16.64 11.63
C ILE A 12 -18.32 16.04 11.90
N LEU A 13 -17.99 15.77 13.16
CA LEU A 13 -16.72 15.12 13.54
C LEU A 13 -16.58 13.73 12.91
N ILE A 14 -17.62 12.90 13.01
CA ILE A 14 -17.62 11.53 12.45
C ILE A 14 -17.49 11.56 10.92
N PHE A 15 -18.25 12.44 10.26
CA PHE A 15 -18.19 12.59 8.80
C PHE A 15 -16.78 13.01 8.33
N TRP A 16 -16.13 13.91 9.07
CA TRP A 16 -14.78 14.36 8.78
C TRP A 16 -13.71 13.28 9.03
N LEU A 17 -13.90 12.44 10.06
CA LEU A 17 -13.03 11.29 10.34
C LEU A 17 -13.10 10.24 9.22
N VAL A 18 -14.29 9.96 8.68
CA VAL A 18 -14.47 8.98 7.60
C VAL A 18 -13.89 9.49 6.26
N GLY A 19 -13.91 10.80 6.01
CA GLY A 19 -13.44 11.40 4.76
C GLY A 19 -11.91 11.40 4.55
N ARG A 20 -11.10 11.16 5.59
CA ARG A 20 -9.63 11.27 5.52
C ARG A 20 -8.92 10.15 4.74
N ASN A 21 -9.59 9.04 4.41
CA ASN A 21 -8.90 7.85 3.90
C ASN A 21 -8.89 7.72 2.37
N LYS A 22 -8.20 8.65 1.70
CA LYS A 22 -7.76 8.47 0.31
C LYS A 22 -6.23 8.57 0.26
N ARG A 23 -5.53 7.54 0.74
CA ARG A 23 -4.09 7.39 0.52
C ARG A 23 -3.87 7.31 -1.00
N LYS A 24 -3.20 8.31 -1.59
CA LYS A 24 -2.70 8.24 -2.98
C LYS A 24 -1.55 7.23 -3.04
N ASN A 25 -1.92 5.96 -3.00
CA ASN A 25 -1.04 4.82 -3.00
C ASN A 25 -0.91 4.35 -4.46
N GLN A 26 -0.11 5.06 -5.25
CA GLN A 26 0.28 4.60 -6.59
C GLN A 26 1.79 4.31 -6.58
N LYS A 27 2.20 3.19 -7.18
CA LYS A 27 3.61 2.83 -7.39
C LYS A 27 3.89 2.59 -8.86
N LYS A 28 5.16 2.62 -9.23
CA LYS A 28 5.62 2.28 -10.58
C LYS A 28 5.87 0.78 -10.62
N CYS A 29 5.28 0.08 -11.57
CA CYS A 29 5.53 -1.34 -11.78
C CYS A 29 7.03 -1.55 -12.11
N PRO A 30 7.75 -2.41 -11.40
CA PRO A 30 9.18 -2.65 -11.63
C PRO A 30 9.46 -3.40 -12.94
N PHE A 31 8.46 -4.09 -13.49
CA PHE A 31 8.60 -4.90 -14.69
C PHE A 31 8.37 -4.11 -15.98
N CYS A 32 7.35 -3.25 -16.01
CA CYS A 32 6.97 -2.51 -17.22
C CYS A 32 7.13 -0.99 -17.07
N GLY A 33 7.41 -0.50 -15.86
CA GLY A 33 7.59 0.93 -15.59
C GLY A 33 6.30 1.76 -15.60
N ARG A 34 5.10 1.16 -15.68
CA ARG A 34 3.84 1.93 -15.65
C ARG A 34 3.35 2.20 -14.24
N MET A 35 2.60 3.29 -14.06
CA MET A 35 1.94 3.58 -12.78
C MET A 35 0.78 2.61 -12.56
N ILE A 36 0.70 2.10 -11.34
CA ILE A 36 -0.29 1.13 -10.89
C ILE A 36 -0.68 1.42 -9.43
N PRO A 37 -1.82 0.92 -8.96
CA PRO A 37 -2.18 0.98 -7.55
C PRO A 37 -1.12 0.25 -6.70
N LYS A 38 -0.78 0.81 -5.53
CA LYS A 38 0.13 0.16 -4.57
C LYS A 38 -0.43 -1.15 -4.02
N ASP A 39 -1.75 -1.23 -3.95
CA ASP A 39 -2.50 -2.39 -3.47
C ASP A 39 -2.83 -3.37 -4.60
N ALA A 40 -2.25 -3.18 -5.80
CA ALA A 40 -2.44 -4.11 -6.91
C ALA A 40 -1.46 -5.29 -6.77
N ASP A 41 -2.01 -6.48 -6.52
CA ASP A 41 -1.27 -7.73 -6.46
C ASP A 41 -0.69 -8.12 -7.82
N ASN A 42 -1.32 -7.69 -8.92
CA ASN A 42 -0.88 -7.95 -10.28
C ASN A 42 -0.92 -6.68 -11.12
N CYS A 43 0.05 -6.54 -12.03
CA CYS A 43 0.05 -5.44 -12.98
C CYS A 43 -1.01 -5.69 -14.06
N PRO A 44 -1.99 -4.78 -14.28
CA PRO A 44 -2.94 -4.92 -15.38
C PRO A 44 -2.30 -4.74 -16.76
N TYR A 45 -1.08 -4.20 -16.82
CA TYR A 45 -0.38 -3.92 -18.09
C TYR A 45 0.60 -5.02 -18.50
N CYS A 46 1.19 -5.74 -17.54
CA CYS A 46 2.16 -6.80 -17.84
C CYS A 46 1.80 -8.17 -17.26
N GLY A 47 0.71 -8.28 -16.50
CA GLY A 47 0.25 -9.52 -15.90
C GLY A 47 1.09 -10.06 -14.75
N LYS A 48 2.29 -9.50 -14.51
CA LYS A 48 3.19 -9.98 -13.45
C LYS A 48 2.68 -9.63 -12.06
N GLY A 49 2.80 -10.62 -11.17
CA GLY A 49 2.59 -10.44 -9.74
C GLY A 49 3.54 -9.38 -9.19
N LEU A 50 2.97 -8.38 -8.54
CA LEU A 50 3.62 -7.28 -7.86
C LEU A 50 3.82 -7.54 -6.37
N SER A 51 3.78 -8.82 -6.02
CA SER A 51 4.33 -9.40 -4.81
C SER A 51 5.68 -8.75 -4.53
N GLU A 52 5.82 -8.31 -3.28
CA GLU A 52 6.92 -7.54 -2.73
C GLU A 52 8.26 -7.94 -3.37
N VAL A 53 8.84 -7.09 -4.22
CA VAL A 53 10.16 -7.34 -4.80
C VAL A 53 11.23 -6.87 -3.83
N CYS A 54 12.29 -7.65 -3.69
CA CYS A 54 13.40 -7.27 -2.83
C CYS A 54 14.08 -6.01 -3.37
N GLN A 55 14.17 -4.95 -2.56
CA GLN A 55 14.81 -3.67 -2.93
C GLN A 55 16.28 -3.79 -3.36
N TYR A 56 16.95 -4.90 -3.00
CA TYR A 56 18.37 -5.10 -3.27
C TYR A 56 18.66 -5.92 -4.52
N CYS A 57 17.95 -7.05 -4.71
CA CYS A 57 18.17 -7.94 -5.85
C CYS A 57 17.06 -7.87 -6.91
N LYS A 58 15.96 -7.14 -6.63
CA LYS A 58 14.78 -6.99 -7.51
C LYS A 58 14.10 -8.32 -7.87
N MET A 59 14.39 -9.38 -7.12
CA MET A 59 13.76 -10.67 -7.25
C MET A 59 12.41 -10.66 -6.52
N PRO A 60 11.40 -11.37 -7.04
CA PRO A 60 10.13 -11.53 -6.34
C PRO A 60 10.38 -12.26 -5.03
N VAL A 61 9.85 -11.74 -3.92
CA VAL A 61 9.91 -12.39 -2.60
C VAL A 61 8.52 -12.43 -1.97
N GLU A 62 8.30 -13.43 -1.13
CA GLU A 62 7.03 -13.60 -0.43
C GLU A 62 6.93 -12.68 0.79
N PRO A 63 5.72 -12.16 1.09
CA PRO A 63 5.49 -11.23 2.20
C PRO A 63 5.69 -11.86 3.59
N ASN A 64 5.79 -13.20 3.67
CA ASN A 64 6.04 -13.90 4.92
C ASN A 64 7.51 -14.24 5.16
N TRP A 65 8.41 -13.88 4.24
CA TRP A 65 9.84 -14.15 4.38
C TRP A 65 10.57 -13.02 5.12
N GLY A 66 11.34 -13.37 6.16
CA GLY A 66 12.17 -12.41 6.88
C GLY A 66 13.52 -12.12 6.22
N ILE A 67 13.98 -13.01 5.33
CA ILE A 67 15.29 -12.96 4.66
C ILE A 67 15.13 -13.40 3.21
N CYS A 68 15.74 -12.68 2.27
CA CYS A 68 15.68 -13.00 0.86
C CYS A 68 16.59 -14.20 0.53
N PRO A 69 16.07 -15.29 -0.07
CA PRO A 69 16.88 -16.49 -0.39
C PRO A 69 17.94 -16.22 -1.47
N TYR A 70 17.68 -15.23 -2.34
CA TYR A 70 18.54 -14.93 -3.48
C TYR A 70 19.73 -14.04 -3.12
N CYS A 71 19.61 -13.20 -2.08
CA CYS A 71 20.64 -12.22 -1.74
C CYS A 71 21.06 -12.21 -0.27
N GLY A 72 20.41 -13.01 0.58
CA GLY A 72 20.72 -13.14 2.01
C GLY A 72 20.39 -11.91 2.87
N LYS A 73 19.85 -10.82 2.30
CA LYS A 73 19.49 -9.62 3.05
C LYS A 73 18.12 -9.73 3.70
N LYS A 74 17.98 -9.11 4.88
CA LYS A 74 16.70 -8.99 5.58
C LYS A 74 15.69 -8.22 4.73
N ILE A 75 14.47 -8.72 4.72
CA ILE A 75 13.33 -8.16 4.00
C ILE A 75 12.61 -7.22 4.96
N ASP A 76 12.85 -5.92 4.82
CA ASP A 76 12.12 -4.89 5.57
C ASP A 76 10.76 -4.65 4.91
N ARG A 77 9.68 -5.21 5.48
CA ARG A 77 8.30 -5.09 4.97
C ARG A 77 7.82 -3.65 4.75
N HIS A 78 8.34 -2.69 5.49
CA HIS A 78 8.03 -1.27 5.30
C HIS A 78 8.77 -0.58 4.14
N ARG A 79 9.73 -1.27 3.51
CA ARG A 79 10.59 -0.77 2.43
C ARG A 79 10.61 -1.72 1.22
N LEU A 80 9.55 -2.50 1.04
CA LEU A 80 9.35 -3.27 -0.18
C LEU A 80 8.66 -2.38 -1.22
N VAL A 81 9.22 -2.38 -2.43
CA VAL A 81 8.89 -1.41 -3.49
C VAL A 81 7.72 -1.91 -4.33
#